data_AF-E6K5F1-F1
#
_entry.id   AF-E6K5F1-F1
#
_cell.length_a   1.000
_cell.length_b   1.000
_cell.length_c   1.000
_cell.angle_alpha   90.00
_cell.angle_beta   90.00
_cell.angle_gamma   90.00
#
_symmetry.space_group_name_H-M   'P 1'
#
loop_
_entity.id
_entity.type
_entity.pdbx_description
1 polymer ?
#
loop_
_entity_poly.entity_id
_entity_poly.type
_entity_poly.pdbx_seq_one_letter_code
_entity_poly.pdbx_strand_id
1 'polypeptide(L)' 'MTKSEVVAKMGTPFRTDTYMEGEKHIDVLYYKENLRVGVTPYDVTTTLLFEDGILKSIKQDDKLLQENSVKVDIDKK' A
#
# COMPACT_ATOMS: atom_id res chain seq x y z
N MET A 1 10.15 7.83 14.08
CA MET A 1 10.88 7.51 12.84
C MET A 1 10.55 8.58 11.83
N THR A 2 11.57 9.17 11.19
CA THR A 2 11.41 10.22 10.19
C THR A 2 11.16 9.62 8.81
N LYS A 3 10.62 10.44 7.89
CA LYS A 3 10.46 10.07 6.48
C LYS A 3 11.77 9.56 5.86
N SER A 4 12.87 10.25 6.10
CA SER A 4 14.20 9.89 5.57
C SER A 4 14.70 8.54 6.11
N GLU A 5 14.50 8.27 7.40
CA GLU A 5 14.86 6.97 8.00
C GLU A 5 14.05 5.82 7.40
N VAL A 6 12.75 6.04 7.14
CA VAL A 6 11.90 5.04 6.50
C VAL A 6 12.35 4.77 5.07
N VAL A 7 12.56 5.81 4.26
CA VAL A 7 13.02 5.66 2.87
C VAL A 7 14.38 4.98 2.82
N ALA A 8 15.29 5.27 3.76
CA ALA A 8 16.57 4.58 3.85
C ALA A 8 16.45 3.08 4.16
N LYS A 9 15.43 2.67 4.91
CA LYS A 9 15.18 1.26 5.28
C LYS A 9 14.37 0.49 4.25
N MET A 10 13.31 1.11 3.72
CA MET A 10 12.31 0.46 2.86
C MET A 10 12.55 0.69 1.37
N GLY A 11 13.47 1.60 1.03
CA GLY A 11 13.70 2.06 -0.34
C GLY A 11 12.74 3.16 -0.76
N THR A 12 12.73 3.47 -2.06
CA THR A 12 11.87 4.52 -2.62
C THR A 12 10.42 4.03 -2.70
N PRO A 13 9.44 4.78 -2.18
CA PRO A 13 8.02 4.45 -2.33
C PRO A 13 7.61 4.48 -3.82
N PHE A 14 6.63 3.68 -4.22
CA PHE A 14 6.13 3.74 -5.60
C PHE A 14 5.24 4.97 -5.85
N ARG A 15 4.69 5.54 -4.78
CA ARG A 15 3.90 6.77 -4.80
C ARG A 15 4.08 7.53 -3.49
N THR A 16 4.10 8.85 -3.59
CA THR A 16 4.04 9.75 -2.43
C THR A 16 2.99 10.81 -2.71
N ASP A 17 2.09 11.03 -1.75
CA ASP A 17 1.18 12.16 -1.75
C ASP A 17 1.59 13.14 -0.64
N THR A 18 1.52 14.43 -0.91
CA THR A 18 1.90 15.49 0.05
C THR A 18 0.82 16.56 0.06
N TYR A 19 0.34 16.94 1.24
CA TYR A 19 -0.71 17.95 1.42
C TYR A 19 -0.64 18.60 2.81
N MET A 20 -1.38 19.69 2.99
CA MET A 20 -1.53 20.34 4.30
C MET A 20 -2.88 19.96 4.92
N GLU A 21 -2.89 19.65 6.21
CA GLU A 21 -4.11 19.45 7.00
C GLU A 21 -4.13 20.48 8.15
N GLY A 22 -4.83 21.59 7.93
CA GLY A 22 -4.70 22.77 8.78
C GLY A 22 -3.29 23.35 8.68
N GLU A 23 -2.57 23.43 9.81
CA GLU A 23 -1.18 23.91 9.87
C GLU A 23 -0.14 22.78 9.75
N LYS A 24 -0.58 21.52 9.66
CA LYS A 24 0.30 20.35 9.64
C LYS A 24 0.66 19.95 8.22
N HIS A 25 1.93 19.61 8.01
CA HIS A 25 2.42 19.04 6.77
C HIS A 25 2.25 17.52 6.78
N ILE A 26 1.46 17.00 5.85
CA ILE A 26 1.18 15.57 5.74
C ILE A 26 1.90 14.99 4.53
N ASP A 27 2.66 13.92 4.77
CA ASP A 27 3.20 13.06 3.72
C ASP A 27 2.61 11.66 3.86
N VAL A 28 2.16 11.08 2.75
CA VAL A 28 1.71 9.69 2.68
C VAL A 28 2.59 8.94 1.70
N LEU A 29 3.31 7.94 2.21
CA LEU A 29 4.17 7.06 1.43
C LEU A 29 3.45 5.74 1.16
N TYR A 30 3.44 5.31 -0.08
CA TYR A 30 2.86 4.03 -0.48
C TYR A 30 3.97 3.09 -0.96
N TYR A 31 4.04 1.92 -0.34
CA TYR A 31 4.89 0.80 -0.73
C TYR A 31 4.01 -0.34 -1.22
N LYS A 32 4.47 -1.06 -2.24
CA LYS A 32 3.75 -2.18 -2.80
C LYS A 32 4.68 -3.37 -2.95
N GLU A 33 4.23 -4.51 -2.45
CA GLU A 33 4.99 -5.75 -2.45
C GLU A 33 4.10 -6.88 -2.95
N ASN A 34 4.68 -7.78 -3.74
CA ASN A 34 4.03 -9.03 -4.11
C ASN A 34 4.41 -10.09 -3.08
N LEU A 35 3.42 -10.62 -2.37
CA LEU A 35 3.61 -11.66 -1.37
C LEU A 35 2.95 -12.95 -1.84
N ARG A 36 3.55 -14.11 -1.53
CA ARG A 36 2.93 -15.42 -1.77
C ARG A 36 2.68 -16.10 -0.43
N VAL A 37 1.43 -16.49 -0.18
CA VAL A 37 1.07 -17.35 0.94
C VAL A 37 0.78 -18.74 0.36
N GLY A 38 1.76 -19.63 0.45
CA GLY A 38 1.75 -20.90 -0.28
C GLY A 38 1.84 -20.66 -1.79
N VAL A 39 0.86 -21.15 -2.55
CA VAL A 39 0.76 -20.94 -4.02
C VAL A 39 -0.03 -19.68 -4.39
N THR A 40 -0.64 -19.01 -3.41
CA THR A 40 -1.58 -17.92 -3.64
C THR A 40 -0.88 -16.57 -3.61
N PRO A 41 -0.91 -15.79 -4.71
CA PRO A 41 -0.28 -14.47 -4.76
C PRO A 41 -1.20 -13.37 -4.23
N TYR A 42 -0.60 -12.39 -3.55
CA TYR A 42 -1.24 -11.20 -3.00
C TYR A 42 -0.43 -9.96 -3.38
N ASP A 43 -1.13 -8.89 -3.73
CA ASP A 43 -0.58 -7.55 -3.75
C ASP A 43 -0.79 -6.93 -2.37
N VAL A 44 0.29 -6.63 -1.66
CA VAL A 44 0.24 -5.96 -0.36
C VAL A 44 0.63 -4.50 -0.56
N THR A 45 -0.21 -3.58 -0.11
CA THR A 45 0.08 -2.15 -0.09
C THR A 45 0.26 -1.70 1.36
N THR A 46 1.43 -1.16 1.67
CA THR A 46 1.73 -0.54 2.96
C THR A 46 1.69 0.97 2.81
N THR A 47 0.79 1.62 3.53
CA THR A 47 0.60 3.06 3.58
C THR A 47 1.16 3.60 4.89
N LEU A 48 2.07 4.57 4.80
CA LEU A 48 2.68 5.23 5.94
C LEU A 48 2.31 6.71 5.93
N LEU A 49 1.70 7.21 7.01
CA LEU A 49 1.36 8.62 7.16
C LEU A 49 2.35 9.31 8.08
N PHE A 50 2.88 10.43 7.63
CA PHE A 50 3.76 11.30 8.38
C PHE A 50 3.08 12.65 8.59
N GLU A 51 3.15 13.13 9.82
CA GLU A 51 2.74 14.48 10.21
C GLU A 51 4.01 15.22 10.63
N ASP A 52 4.28 16.36 9.97
CA ASP A 52 5.46 17.19 10.19
C ASP A 52 6.77 16.38 10.14
N GLY A 53 6.83 15.43 9.20
CA GLY A 53 7.99 14.57 8.95
C GLY A 53 8.14 13.37 9.90
N ILE A 54 7.23 13.20 10.86
CA ILE A 54 7.24 12.11 11.85
C ILE A 54 6.16 11.09 11.54
N LEU A 55 6.53 9.81 11.50
CA LEU A 55 5.60 8.71 11.26
C LEU A 55 4.51 8.67 12.36
N LYS A 56 3.24 8.70 11.94
CA LYS A 56 2.08 8.66 12.83
C LYS A 56 1.29 7.36 12.72
N SER A 57 1.15 6.82 11.51
CA SER A 57 0.38 5.60 11.29
C SER A 57 0.95 4.74 10.19
N ILE A 58 0.68 3.44 10.32
CA ILE A 58 0.99 2.40 9.35
C ILE A 58 -0.31 1.66 9.10
N LYS A 59 -0.71 1.56 7.83
CA LYS A 59 -1.84 0.75 7.39
C LYS A 59 -1.36 -0.22 6.32
N GLN A 60 -1.84 -1.45 6.37
CA GLN A 60 -1.55 -2.44 5.35
C GLN A 60 -2.87 -2.97 4.80
N ASP A 61 -2.98 -3.01 3.48
CA ASP A 61 -4.11 -3.60 2.77
C ASP A 61 -3.57 -4.65 1.80
N ASP A 62 -4.08 -5.88 1.88
CA ASP A 62 -3.74 -6.94 0.94
C ASP A 62 -4.90 -7.19 -0.04
N LYS A 63 -4.54 -7.49 -1.28
CA LYS A 63 -5.47 -7.89 -2.34
C LYS A 63 -5.02 -9.22 -2.90
N LEU A 64 -5.90 -10.22 -2.77
CA LEU A 64 -5.73 -11.49 -3.45
C LEU A 64 -5.66 -11.28 -4.97
N LEU A 65 -4.57 -11.74 -5.57
CA LEU A 65 -4.42 -11.80 -7.02
C LEU A 65 -5.03 -13.13 -7.48
N GLN A 66 -6.36 -13.17 -7.64
CA GLN A 66 -7.01 -14.36 -8.20
C GLN A 66 -6.56 -14.56 -9.65
N GLU A 67 -5.94 -15.70 -9.93
CA GLU A 67 -6.05 -16.32 -11.25
C GLU A 67 -7.41 -17.03 -11.29
N ASN A 68 -8.28 -16.62 -12.23
CA ASN A 68 -9.56 -17.26 -12.60
C ASN A 68 -10.82 -16.83 -11.83
N SER A 69 -11.46 -15.75 -12.29
CA SER A 69 -12.93 -15.72 -12.35
C SER A 69 -13.36 -16.23 -13.73
N VAL A 70 -13.59 -17.54 -13.86
CA VAL A 70 -14.36 -18.06 -14.99
C VAL A 70 -15.80 -17.61 -14.76
N LYS A 71 -16.26 -16.59 -15.49
CA LYS A 71 -17.68 -16.32 -15.64
C LYS A 71 -18.27 -17.47 -16.45
N VAL A 72 -18.87 -18.44 -15.78
CA VAL A 72 -19.75 -19.41 -16.43
C VAL A 72 -21.05 -18.71 -16.73
N ASP A 73 -21.19 -18.22 -17.96
CA ASP A 73 -22.50 -17.87 -18.51
C ASP A 73 -23.28 -19.18 -18.70
N ILE A 74 -24.16 -19.48 -17.74
CA ILE A 74 -25.11 -20.58 -17.89
C ILE A 74 -26.23 -20.05 -18.80
N ASP A 75 -26.13 -20.33 -20.09
CA ASP A 75 -27.25 -20.19 -21.02
C ASP A 75 -28.44 -21.00 -20.48
N LYS A 76 -29.46 -20.29 -20.01
CA LYS A 76 -30.76 -20.89 -19.67
C LYS A 76 -31.47 -21.25 -20.98
N LYS A 77 -31.54 -22.54 -21.26
CA LYS A 77 -32.34 -23.12 -22.34
C LYS A 77 -33.83 -23.11 -22.00
#